data_AF-A0A1Y1KK72-F1
#
_entry.id   AF-A0A1Y1KK72-F1
#
_cell.length_a   1.000
_cell.length_b   1.000
_cell.length_c   1.000
_cell.angle_alpha   90.00
_cell.angle_beta   90.00
_cell.angle_gamma   90.00
#
_symmetry.space_group_name_H-M   'P 1'
#
loop_
_entity.id
_entity.type
_entity.pdbx_description
1 polymer ?
#
loop_
_entity_poly.entity_id
_entity_poly.type
_entity_poly.pdbx_seq_one_letter_code
_entity_poly.pdbx_strand_id
1 'polypeptide(L)'
;MDWILSDELSLTVGTVVGWISAGGMIIGGVIPYIPQYRQIKRTHDAEGFSLHVCLALLIANTLRILFWFGKHFEYPLLIQSLIMNVMMFTMIHLCVRVKNKNQLLQARQRIFTDFDPKFFWNWSDFQSYLDCMLVFTILTSLLMYLLIDQSYFVELVGFLAVFTEAMLGTPQLVKNFQHKSTEGMSISMVIMWTCGDIFKTLYFLFREAPLQFWVCGSIQVAVDVLILIQVYVYKQHDEPQRMRPHRGD
;
A
#
# COMPACT_ATOMS: atom_id res chain seq x y z
N MET A 1 26.74 -32.52 -25.11
CA MET A 1 25.60 -32.95 -24.29
C MET A 1 25.48 -32.08 -23.04
N ASP A 2 26.60 -31.75 -22.39
CA ASP A 2 26.63 -30.87 -21.22
C ASP A 2 26.15 -29.43 -21.48
N TRP A 3 26.42 -28.88 -22.67
CA TRP A 3 25.95 -27.54 -23.06
C TRP A 3 24.43 -27.45 -23.27
N ILE A 4 23.81 -28.54 -23.74
CA ILE A 4 22.34 -28.65 -23.86
C ILE A 4 21.73 -28.74 -22.46
N LEU A 5 22.35 -29.53 -21.58
CA LEU A 5 21.89 -29.70 -20.21
C LEU A 5 22.01 -28.39 -19.40
N SER A 6 23.08 -27.62 -19.59
CA SER A 6 23.24 -26.30 -18.95
C SER A 6 22.25 -25.28 -19.48
N ASP A 7 21.96 -25.29 -20.78
CA ASP A 7 20.98 -24.38 -21.38
C ASP A 7 19.56 -24.71 -20.91
N GLU A 8 19.17 -25.99 -20.94
CA GLU A 8 17.86 -26.43 -20.42
C GLU A 8 17.72 -26.17 -18.92
N LEU A 9 18.78 -26.40 -18.14
CA LEU A 9 18.80 -26.08 -16.72
C LEU A 9 18.68 -24.57 -16.50
N SER A 10 19.39 -23.74 -17.28
CA SER A 10 19.31 -22.28 -17.16
C SER A 10 17.93 -21.73 -17.54
N LEU A 11 17.30 -22.28 -18.57
CA LEU A 11 15.93 -21.95 -18.99
C LEU A 11 14.91 -22.38 -17.95
N THR A 12 15.06 -23.58 -17.39
CA THR A 12 14.16 -24.11 -16.36
C THR A 12 14.30 -23.30 -15.07
N VAL A 13 15.52 -23.04 -14.62
CA VAL A 13 15.80 -22.22 -13.42
C VAL A 13 15.30 -20.79 -13.64
N GLY A 14 15.57 -20.17 -14.78
CA GLY A 14 15.09 -18.83 -15.12
C GLY A 14 13.57 -18.74 -15.13
N THR A 15 12.89 -19.76 -15.67
CA THR A 15 11.43 -19.83 -15.69
C THR A 15 10.88 -19.96 -14.27
N VAL A 16 11.41 -20.88 -13.47
CA VAL A 16 10.99 -21.08 -12.06
C VAL A 16 11.21 -19.81 -11.23
N VAL A 17 12.38 -19.18 -11.35
CA VAL A 17 12.69 -17.92 -10.68
C VAL A 17 11.73 -16.81 -11.13
N GLY A 18 11.38 -16.75 -12.41
CA GLY A 18 10.39 -15.82 -12.95
C GLY A 18 9.01 -16.00 -12.32
N TRP A 19 8.50 -17.24 -12.23
CA TRP A 19 7.22 -17.56 -11.60
C TRP A 19 7.20 -17.22 -10.11
N ILE A 20 8.26 -17.60 -9.38
CA ILE A 20 8.39 -17.28 -7.95
C ILE A 20 8.41 -15.76 -7.76
N SER A 21 9.15 -15.04 -8.59
CA SER A 21 9.26 -13.59 -8.49
C SER A 21 7.93 -12.90 -8.79
N ALA A 22 7.23 -13.32 -9.85
CA ALA A 22 5.89 -12.84 -10.17
C ALA A 22 4.90 -13.12 -9.04
N GLY A 23 4.92 -14.32 -8.47
CA GLY A 23 4.10 -14.68 -7.31
C GLY A 23 4.40 -13.81 -6.10
N GLY A 24 5.69 -13.59 -5.81
CA GLY A 24 6.16 -12.71 -4.74
C GLY A 24 5.68 -11.26 -4.92
N MET A 25 5.71 -10.73 -6.15
CA MET A 25 5.20 -9.39 -6.44
C MET A 25 3.69 -9.26 -6.22
N ILE A 26 2.93 -10.24 -6.71
CA ILE A 26 1.47 -10.23 -6.61
C ILE A 26 1.02 -10.31 -5.15
N ILE A 27 1.64 -11.23 -4.40
CA ILE A 27 1.21 -11.56 -3.03
C ILE A 27 1.82 -10.56 -2.03
N GLY A 28 3.05 -10.10 -2.27
CA GLY A 28 3.83 -9.24 -1.37
C GLY A 28 3.07 -8.02 -0.88
N GLY A 29 2.42 -7.28 -1.80
CA GLY A 29 1.66 -6.08 -1.45
C GLY A 29 0.41 -6.35 -0.60
N VAL A 30 -0.15 -7.56 -0.67
CA VAL A 30 -1.42 -7.91 0.01
C VAL A 30 -1.17 -8.49 1.41
N ILE A 31 -0.04 -9.19 1.60
CA ILE A 31 0.27 -9.91 2.85
C ILE A 31 0.07 -9.04 4.11
N PRO A 32 0.55 -7.78 4.18
CA PRO A 32 0.45 -6.99 5.41
C PRO A 32 -1.01 -6.74 5.86
N TYR A 33 -1.96 -6.76 4.94
CA TYR A 33 -3.37 -6.48 5.24
C TYR A 33 -4.14 -7.71 5.72
N ILE A 34 -3.64 -8.92 5.48
CA ILE A 34 -4.25 -10.16 5.96
C ILE A 34 -4.25 -10.26 7.50
N PRO A 35 -3.12 -10.07 8.22
CA PRO A 35 -3.13 -10.06 9.68
C PRO A 35 -3.96 -8.90 10.22
N GLN A 36 -3.93 -7.73 9.58
CA GLN A 36 -4.74 -6.58 9.95
C GLN A 36 -6.24 -6.90 9.88
N TYR A 37 -6.69 -7.50 8.78
CA TYR A 37 -8.07 -7.96 8.60
C TYR A 37 -8.47 -8.93 9.73
N ARG A 38 -7.61 -9.92 10.03
CA ARG A 38 -7.86 -10.90 11.08
C ARG A 38 -7.93 -10.23 12.46
N GLN A 39 -7.08 -9.25 12.73
CA GLN A 39 -7.07 -8.50 13.98
C GLN A 39 -8.37 -7.72 14.17
N ILE A 40 -8.82 -6.94 13.18
CA ILE A 40 -10.07 -6.18 13.24
C ILE A 40 -11.27 -7.13 13.40
N LYS A 41 -11.28 -8.24 12.67
CA LYS A 41 -12.36 -9.24 12.77
C LYS A 41 -12.42 -9.90 14.16
N ARG A 42 -11.29 -10.11 14.83
CA ARG A 42 -11.21 -10.72 16.17
C ARG A 42 -11.54 -9.73 17.28
N THR A 43 -11.01 -8.52 17.18
CA THR A 43 -11.18 -7.47 18.21
C THR A 43 -12.54 -6.78 18.12
N HIS A 44 -13.21 -6.87 16.97
CA HIS A 44 -14.40 -6.08 16.67
C HIS A 44 -14.17 -4.57 16.84
N ASP A 45 -12.93 -4.13 16.63
CA ASP A 45 -12.52 -2.74 16.68
C ASP A 45 -11.76 -2.39 15.39
N ALA A 46 -12.18 -1.28 14.76
CA ALA A 46 -11.62 -0.78 13.51
C ALA A 46 -11.03 0.63 13.66
N GLU A 47 -10.98 1.20 14.88
CA GLU A 47 -10.46 2.56 15.10
C GLU A 47 -8.95 2.66 14.86
N GLY A 48 -8.21 1.58 15.11
CA GLY A 48 -6.77 1.51 14.88
C GLY A 48 -6.33 1.46 13.41
N PHE A 49 -7.26 1.33 12.45
CA PHE A 49 -6.95 1.26 11.01
C PHE A 49 -7.55 2.44 10.23
N SER A 50 -6.72 3.15 9.48
CA SER A 50 -7.15 4.32 8.71
C SER A 50 -7.72 3.92 7.34
N LEU A 51 -9.00 4.25 7.11
CA LEU A 51 -9.65 4.08 5.81
C LEU A 51 -8.98 4.89 4.69
N HIS A 52 -8.27 5.97 5.02
CA HIS A 52 -7.54 6.78 4.05
C HIS A 52 -6.36 6.04 3.42
N VAL A 53 -5.78 5.05 4.12
CA VAL A 53 -4.77 4.16 3.53
C VAL A 53 -5.40 3.35 2.40
N CYS A 54 -6.61 2.83 2.61
CA CYS A 54 -7.36 2.16 1.55
C CYS A 54 -7.67 3.10 0.38
N LEU A 55 -8.04 4.36 0.64
CA LEU A 55 -8.24 5.35 -0.43
C LEU A 55 -6.98 5.53 -1.28
N ALA A 56 -5.84 5.82 -0.63
CA ALA A 56 -4.58 6.06 -1.32
C ALA A 56 -4.20 4.86 -2.21
N LEU A 57 -4.36 3.64 -1.69
CA LEU A 57 -4.08 2.42 -2.44
C LEU A 57 -5.08 2.16 -3.57
N LEU A 58 -6.37 2.41 -3.35
CA LEU A 58 -7.38 2.30 -4.40
C LEU A 58 -7.10 3.28 -5.54
N ILE A 59 -6.79 4.54 -5.23
CA ILE A 59 -6.40 5.56 -6.22
C ILE A 59 -5.13 5.12 -6.95
N ALA A 60 -4.07 4.77 -6.21
CA ALA A 60 -2.78 4.36 -6.76
C ALA A 60 -2.92 3.19 -7.75
N ASN A 61 -3.63 2.13 -7.35
CA ASN A 61 -3.79 0.93 -8.18
C ASN A 61 -4.75 1.16 -9.36
N THR A 62 -5.81 1.96 -9.20
CA THR A 62 -6.68 2.34 -10.33
C THR A 62 -5.90 3.15 -11.36
N LEU A 63 -5.14 4.16 -10.94
CA LEU A 63 -4.29 4.92 -11.86
C LEU A 63 -3.22 4.04 -12.53
N ARG A 64 -2.66 3.05 -11.81
CA ARG A 64 -1.70 2.09 -12.35
C ARG A 64 -2.31 1.20 -13.43
N ILE A 65 -3.53 0.72 -13.22
CA ILE A 65 -4.29 -0.06 -14.22
C ILE A 65 -4.52 0.79 -15.47
N LEU A 66 -4.90 2.06 -15.31
CA LEU A 66 -5.09 2.97 -16.45
C LEU A 66 -3.78 3.27 -17.18
N PHE A 67 -2.71 3.50 -16.44
CA PHE A 67 -1.37 3.72 -17.00
C PHE A 67 -0.93 2.55 -17.88
N TRP A 68 -1.29 1.31 -17.53
CA TRP A 68 -0.94 0.12 -18.32
C TRP A 68 -1.49 0.17 -19.75
N PHE A 69 -2.64 0.80 -19.98
CA PHE A 69 -3.21 0.97 -21.33
C PHE A 69 -2.45 2.00 -22.16
N GLY A 70 -1.86 3.02 -21.53
CA GLY A 70 -1.02 4.00 -22.23
C GLY A 70 0.41 3.50 -22.45
N LYS A 71 0.97 2.78 -21.46
CA LYS A 71 2.31 2.21 -21.52
C LYS A 71 2.33 0.86 -20.82
N HIS A 72 2.46 -0.20 -21.62
CA HIS A 72 2.50 -1.55 -21.10
C HIS A 72 3.74 -1.78 -20.22
N PHE A 73 3.48 -2.38 -19.06
CA PHE A 73 4.49 -2.91 -18.15
C PHE A 73 4.10 -4.34 -17.76
N GLU A 74 4.97 -4.99 -16.99
CA GLU A 74 4.87 -6.39 -16.56
C GLU A 74 3.49 -6.78 -15.98
N TYR A 75 2.88 -7.86 -16.51
CA TYR A 75 1.58 -8.37 -16.08
C TYR A 75 1.45 -8.68 -14.58
N PRO A 76 2.48 -9.19 -13.87
CA PRO A 76 2.41 -9.39 -12.42
C PRO A 76 1.98 -8.14 -11.64
N LEU A 77 2.40 -6.94 -12.07
CA LEU A 77 2.02 -5.69 -11.40
C LEU A 77 0.57 -5.30 -11.68
N LEU A 78 0.08 -5.59 -12.89
CA LEU A 78 -1.32 -5.37 -13.24
C LEU A 78 -2.22 -6.26 -12.37
N ILE A 79 -1.87 -7.55 -12.29
CA ILE A 79 -2.57 -8.52 -11.43
C ILE A 79 -2.48 -8.10 -9.95
N GLN A 80 -1.30 -7.66 -9.50
CA GLN A 80 -1.09 -7.12 -8.15
C GLN A 80 -2.05 -5.95 -7.86
N SER A 81 -2.24 -5.04 -8.82
CA SER A 81 -3.13 -3.88 -8.67
C SER A 81 -4.60 -4.30 -8.53
N LEU A 82 -5.03 -5.27 -9.35
CA LEU A 82 -6.39 -5.81 -9.29
C LEU A 82 -6.67 -6.49 -7.94
N ILE A 83 -5.78 -7.39 -7.50
CA ILE A 83 -5.92 -8.10 -6.22
C ILE A 83 -5.86 -7.11 -5.06
N MET A 84 -4.99 -6.12 -5.14
CA MET A 84 -4.87 -5.10 -4.11
C MET A 84 -6.15 -4.26 -3.97
N ASN A 85 -6.78 -3.87 -5.09
CA ASN A 85 -8.09 -3.19 -5.05
C ASN A 85 -9.17 -4.05 -4.37
N VAL A 86 -9.24 -5.35 -4.70
CA VAL A 86 -10.17 -6.28 -4.04
C VAL A 86 -9.89 -6.35 -2.53
N MET A 87 -8.63 -6.42 -2.12
CA MET A 87 -8.26 -6.42 -0.72
C MET A 87 -8.66 -5.11 -0.02
N MET A 88 -8.43 -3.96 -0.63
CA MET A 88 -8.81 -2.66 -0.05
C MET A 88 -10.31 -2.53 0.11
N PHE A 89 -11.11 -2.94 -0.89
CA PHE A 89 -12.57 -2.96 -0.73
C PHE A 89 -13.02 -3.94 0.36
N THR A 90 -12.39 -5.10 0.47
CA THR A 90 -12.64 -6.07 1.55
C THR A 90 -12.34 -5.48 2.93
N MET A 91 -11.23 -4.75 3.06
CA MET A 91 -10.86 -4.03 4.29
C MET A 91 -11.87 -2.95 4.64
N ILE A 92 -12.27 -2.11 3.68
CA ILE A 92 -13.29 -1.08 3.89
C ILE A 92 -14.61 -1.71 4.33
N HIS A 93 -15.07 -2.75 3.63
CA HIS A 93 -16.31 -3.45 3.96
C HIS A 93 -16.28 -3.99 5.40
N LEU A 94 -15.16 -4.61 5.83
CA LEU A 94 -15.00 -5.07 7.22
C LEU A 94 -15.06 -3.90 8.21
N CYS A 95 -14.30 -2.83 7.96
CA CYS A 95 -14.23 -1.68 8.86
C CYS A 95 -15.59 -0.99 9.00
N VAL A 96 -16.30 -0.76 7.89
CA VAL A 96 -17.64 -0.17 7.89
C VAL A 96 -18.63 -1.07 8.65
N ARG A 97 -18.58 -2.38 8.40
CA ARG A 97 -19.44 -3.36 9.11
C ARG A 97 -19.22 -3.34 10.62
N VAL A 98 -17.96 -3.27 11.06
CA VAL A 98 -17.61 -3.21 12.48
C VAL A 98 -18.06 -1.88 13.09
N LYS A 99 -17.74 -0.75 12.45
CA LYS A 99 -18.15 0.59 12.91
C LYS A 99 -19.66 0.70 13.05
N ASN A 100 -20.42 0.24 12.06
CA ASN A 100 -21.90 0.29 12.11
C ASN A 100 -22.49 -0.56 13.23
N LYS A 101 -21.92 -1.74 13.50
CA LYS A 101 -22.35 -2.57 14.62
C LYS A 101 -22.08 -1.90 15.97
N ASN A 102 -20.94 -1.22 16.11
CA ASN A 102 -20.57 -0.56 17.35
C ASN A 102 -21.33 0.77 17.56
N GLN A 103 -21.75 1.44 16.47
CA GLN A 103 -22.40 2.76 16.49
C GLN A 103 -23.93 2.74 16.38
N LEU A 104 -24.59 1.60 16.65
CA LEU A 104 -26.04 1.37 16.52
C LEU A 104 -26.97 2.37 17.25
N LEU A 105 -26.45 3.36 17.97
CA LEU A 105 -27.22 4.27 18.82
C LEU A 105 -27.15 5.77 18.47
N GLN A 106 -26.22 6.32 17.65
CA GLN A 106 -26.07 7.80 17.65
C GLN A 106 -25.53 8.57 16.42
N ALA A 107 -25.22 7.98 15.26
CA ALA A 107 -24.65 8.73 14.13
C ALA A 107 -25.66 8.99 12.99
N ARG A 108 -25.82 10.26 12.61
CA ARG A 108 -26.45 10.68 11.34
C ARG A 108 -25.87 9.85 10.19
N GLN A 109 -26.73 9.24 9.37
CA GLN A 109 -26.29 8.51 8.18
C GLN A 109 -25.51 9.46 7.26
N ARG A 110 -24.30 9.07 6.88
CA ARG A 110 -23.41 9.84 6.00
C ARG A 110 -23.21 9.05 4.73
N ILE A 111 -23.63 9.61 3.61
CA ILE A 111 -23.63 8.96 2.30
C ILE A 111 -22.83 9.79 1.30
N PHE A 112 -22.42 9.16 0.20
CA PHE A 112 -21.63 9.80 -0.85
C PHE A 112 -22.31 11.07 -1.42
N THR A 113 -23.63 11.06 -1.55
CA THR A 113 -24.42 12.16 -2.13
C THR A 113 -24.62 13.35 -1.19
N ASP A 114 -24.09 13.32 0.04
CA ASP A 114 -24.18 14.46 0.96
C ASP A 114 -23.27 15.62 0.54
N PHE A 115 -22.30 15.39 -0.36
CA PHE A 115 -21.33 16.38 -0.89
C PHE A 115 -20.66 17.28 0.16
N ASP A 116 -20.55 16.83 1.41
CA ASP A 116 -19.82 17.54 2.46
C ASP A 116 -18.35 17.12 2.46
N PRO A 117 -17.42 17.99 2.03
CA PRO A 117 -15.99 17.65 1.96
C PRO A 117 -15.39 17.34 3.34
N LYS A 118 -16.00 17.83 4.44
CA LYS A 118 -15.51 17.54 5.80
C LYS A 118 -15.63 16.07 6.18
N PHE A 119 -16.55 15.35 5.56
CA PHE A 119 -16.80 13.92 5.83
C PHE A 119 -16.37 13.03 4.65
N PHE A 120 -15.57 13.56 3.73
CA PHE A 120 -15.03 12.79 2.62
C PHE A 120 -14.33 11.52 3.13
N TRP A 121 -14.64 10.39 2.49
CA TRP A 121 -14.08 9.08 2.83
C TRP A 121 -14.35 8.59 4.27
N ASN A 122 -15.43 9.07 4.90
CA ASN A 122 -15.90 8.64 6.22
C ASN A 122 -17.41 8.38 6.23
N TRP A 123 -17.89 7.68 5.21
CA TRP A 123 -19.29 7.29 5.04
C TRP A 123 -19.67 6.08 5.92
N SER A 124 -20.96 6.00 6.25
CA SER A 124 -21.53 4.94 7.07
C SER A 124 -21.79 3.65 6.30
N ASP A 125 -21.88 3.69 4.98
CA ASP A 125 -22.21 2.53 4.15
C ASP A 125 -21.07 2.20 3.19
N PHE A 126 -20.94 0.91 2.85
CA PHE A 126 -19.89 0.45 1.94
C PHE A 126 -20.13 0.90 0.49
N GLN A 127 -21.41 1.05 0.09
CA GLN A 127 -21.78 1.40 -1.28
C GLN A 127 -21.24 2.77 -1.67
N SER A 128 -21.31 3.76 -0.78
CA SER A 128 -20.75 5.10 -0.97
C SER A 128 -19.26 5.08 -1.37
N TYR A 129 -18.46 4.16 -0.81
CA TYR A 129 -17.04 4.02 -1.17
C TYR A 129 -16.88 3.41 -2.57
N LEU A 130 -17.72 2.43 -2.93
CA LEU A 130 -17.74 1.85 -4.27
C LEU A 130 -18.15 2.88 -5.32
N ASP A 131 -19.23 3.62 -5.08
CA ASP A 131 -19.75 4.64 -5.99
C ASP A 131 -18.71 5.75 -6.23
N CYS A 132 -18.07 6.24 -5.17
CA CYS A 132 -16.99 7.21 -5.28
C CYS A 132 -15.83 6.69 -6.16
N MET A 133 -15.41 5.44 -5.95
CA MET A 133 -14.33 4.83 -6.73
C MET A 133 -14.74 4.54 -8.18
N LEU A 134 -15.99 4.20 -8.41
CA LEU A 134 -16.55 3.99 -9.75
C LEU A 134 -16.56 5.31 -10.52
N VAL A 135 -17.06 6.40 -9.90
CA VAL A 135 -17.02 7.74 -10.50
C VAL A 135 -15.59 8.16 -10.80
N PHE A 136 -14.68 8.01 -9.84
CA PHE A 136 -13.25 8.29 -10.05
C PHE A 136 -12.68 7.49 -11.23
N THR A 137 -12.99 6.20 -11.32
CA THR A 137 -12.50 5.32 -12.39
C THR A 137 -13.07 5.74 -13.74
N ILE A 138 -14.36 6.04 -13.86
CA ILE A 138 -14.97 6.48 -15.13
C ILE A 138 -14.35 7.80 -15.59
N LEU A 139 -14.25 8.79 -14.69
CA LEU A 139 -13.70 10.11 -15.03
C LEU A 139 -12.23 10.01 -15.46
N THR A 140 -11.41 9.27 -14.72
CA THR A 140 -9.99 9.09 -15.05
C THR A 140 -9.79 8.23 -16.30
N SER A 141 -10.65 7.23 -16.54
CA SER A 141 -10.62 6.42 -17.77
C SER A 141 -10.99 7.25 -18.99
N LEU A 142 -12.02 8.10 -18.89
CA LEU A 142 -12.39 9.02 -19.96
C LEU A 142 -11.27 10.00 -20.26
N LEU A 143 -10.66 10.59 -19.22
CA LEU A 143 -9.52 11.48 -19.38
C LEU A 143 -8.32 10.78 -20.03
N MET A 144 -8.02 9.54 -19.60
CA MET A 144 -6.98 8.70 -20.20
C MET A 144 -7.26 8.42 -21.67
N TYR A 145 -8.47 8.02 -22.01
CA TYR A 145 -8.87 7.76 -23.39
C TYR A 145 -8.69 8.99 -24.29
N LEU A 146 -9.06 10.18 -23.81
CA LEU A 146 -8.95 11.43 -24.57
C LEU A 146 -7.50 11.92 -24.73
N LEU A 147 -6.62 11.61 -23.78
CA LEU A 147 -5.26 12.14 -23.71
C LEU A 147 -4.18 11.06 -23.90
N ILE A 148 -4.53 9.87 -24.38
CA ILE A 148 -3.60 8.73 -24.48
C ILE A 148 -2.41 9.02 -25.41
N ASP A 149 -2.63 9.79 -26.48
CA ASP A 149 -1.57 10.20 -27.42
C ASP A 149 -0.57 11.20 -26.81
N GLN A 150 -0.94 11.84 -25.69
CA GLN A 150 -0.09 12.79 -24.99
C GLN A 150 0.83 12.05 -24.01
N SER A 151 2.04 11.70 -24.46
CA SER A 151 3.01 10.94 -23.65
C SER A 151 3.28 11.56 -22.26
N TYR A 152 3.40 12.90 -22.17
CA TYR A 152 3.59 13.56 -20.87
C TYR A 152 2.45 13.29 -19.88
N PHE A 153 1.21 13.23 -20.36
CA PHE A 153 0.06 12.92 -19.53
C PHE A 153 0.10 11.46 -19.04
N VAL A 154 0.38 10.51 -19.94
CA VAL A 154 0.50 9.09 -19.59
C VAL A 154 1.61 8.86 -18.56
N GLU A 155 2.79 9.47 -18.76
CA GLU A 155 3.92 9.36 -17.82
C GLU A 155 3.61 10.01 -16.46
N LEU A 156 2.84 11.11 -16.44
CA LEU A 156 2.38 11.77 -15.21
C LEU A 156 1.38 10.88 -14.45
N VAL A 157 0.42 10.25 -15.13
CA VAL A 157 -0.52 9.32 -14.50
C VAL A 157 0.24 8.13 -13.90
N GLY A 158 1.20 7.57 -14.63
CA GLY A 158 2.09 6.53 -14.14
C GLY A 158 2.85 6.98 -12.89
N PHE A 159 3.44 8.18 -12.91
CA PHE A 159 4.14 8.75 -11.76
C PHE A 159 3.22 8.91 -10.55
N LEU A 160 2.04 9.53 -10.71
CA LEU A 160 1.09 9.72 -9.62
C LEU A 160 0.63 8.38 -9.02
N ALA A 161 0.46 7.35 -9.85
CA ALA A 161 0.08 6.01 -9.42
C ALA A 161 1.11 5.37 -8.49
N VAL A 162 2.39 5.36 -8.87
CA VAL A 162 3.45 4.77 -8.03
C VAL A 162 3.93 5.69 -6.91
N PHE A 163 3.87 7.01 -7.10
CA PHE A 163 4.21 7.98 -6.06
C PHE A 163 3.22 7.94 -4.90
N THR A 164 1.92 7.81 -5.18
CA THR A 164 0.89 7.66 -4.14
C THR A 164 1.12 6.40 -3.31
N GLU A 165 1.51 5.29 -3.94
CA GLU A 165 1.92 4.07 -3.22
C GLU A 165 3.19 4.33 -2.41
N ALA A 166 4.18 5.02 -2.97
CA ALA A 166 5.44 5.27 -2.30
C ALA A 166 5.32 6.11 -1.02
N MET A 167 4.30 6.97 -0.95
CA MET A 167 4.08 7.84 0.20
C MET A 167 3.35 7.17 1.38
N LEU A 168 2.98 5.89 1.30
CA LEU A 168 2.24 5.20 2.36
C LEU A 168 3.01 5.09 3.68
N GLY A 169 4.34 4.94 3.64
CA GLY A 169 5.19 4.89 4.84
C GLY A 169 5.45 6.27 5.46
N THR A 170 5.31 7.35 4.68
CA THR A 170 5.69 8.71 5.09
C THR A 170 4.92 9.23 6.32
N PRO A 171 3.60 9.03 6.46
CA PRO A 171 2.87 9.43 7.67
C PRO A 171 3.47 8.80 8.94
N GLN A 172 3.93 7.55 8.86
CA GLN A 172 4.55 6.88 9.99
C GLN A 172 5.92 7.48 10.33
N LEU A 173 6.74 7.76 9.31
CA LEU A 173 8.01 8.48 9.45
C LEU A 173 7.82 9.83 10.15
N VAL A 174 6.81 10.60 9.73
CA VAL A 174 6.48 11.92 10.30
C VAL A 174 5.99 11.77 11.75
N LYS A 175 5.08 10.84 12.03
CA LYS A 175 4.54 10.61 13.38
C LYS A 175 5.64 10.27 14.37
N ASN A 176 6.54 9.36 14.00
CA ASN A 176 7.71 9.01 14.80
C ASN A 176 8.60 10.24 15.04
N PHE A 177 8.84 11.06 14.02
CA PHE A 177 9.67 12.26 14.15
C PHE A 177 9.04 13.31 15.07
N GLN A 178 7.72 13.48 15.04
CA GLN A 178 6.99 14.41 15.89
C GLN A 178 6.97 13.96 17.34
N HIS A 179 6.69 12.67 17.58
CA HIS A 179 6.58 12.14 18.94
C HIS A 179 7.92 11.74 19.55
N LYS A 180 8.99 11.66 18.76
CA LYS A 180 10.32 11.16 19.18
C LYS A 180 10.25 9.78 19.85
N SER A 181 9.26 8.98 19.47
CA SER A 181 9.03 7.63 20.00
C SER A 181 8.46 6.75 18.88
N THR A 182 8.79 5.46 18.94
CA THR A 182 8.23 4.42 18.07
C THR A 182 7.31 3.47 18.84
N GLU A 183 6.79 3.89 20.00
CA GLU A 183 5.89 3.08 20.81
C GLU A 183 4.58 2.77 20.07
N GLY A 184 4.12 1.51 20.16
CA GLY A 184 2.92 1.02 19.46
C GLY A 184 3.13 0.63 17.99
N MET A 185 4.34 0.78 17.44
CA MET A 185 4.70 0.28 16.11
C MET A 185 5.17 -1.18 16.14
N SER A 186 4.71 -1.99 15.19
CA SER A 186 5.24 -3.34 14.97
C SER A 186 6.52 -3.30 14.13
N ILE A 187 7.68 -3.46 14.78
CA ILE A 187 8.99 -3.45 14.09
C ILE A 187 9.07 -4.56 13.03
N SER A 188 8.54 -5.76 13.32
CA SER A 188 8.53 -6.88 12.39
C SER A 188 7.77 -6.58 11.10
N MET A 189 6.74 -5.73 11.17
CA MET A 189 5.97 -5.28 9.99
C MET A 189 6.83 -4.39 9.10
N VAL A 190 7.56 -3.43 9.70
CA VAL A 190 8.44 -2.52 8.96
C VAL A 190 9.56 -3.29 8.26
N ILE A 191 10.20 -4.25 8.95
CA ILE A 191 11.22 -5.11 8.31
C ILE A 191 10.65 -5.86 7.10
N MET A 192 9.42 -6.38 7.23
CA MET A 192 8.76 -7.08 6.14
C MET A 192 8.46 -6.16 4.94
N TRP A 193 8.02 -4.92 5.20
CA TRP A 193 7.85 -3.90 4.16
C TRP A 193 9.18 -3.62 3.46
N THR A 194 10.26 -3.40 4.23
CA THR A 194 11.57 -3.07 3.66
C THR A 194 12.08 -4.19 2.76
N CYS A 195 11.98 -5.44 3.21
CA CYS A 195 12.34 -6.60 2.40
C CYS A 195 11.49 -6.69 1.11
N GLY A 196 10.18 -6.46 1.22
CA GLY A 196 9.27 -6.45 0.08
C GLY A 196 9.58 -5.35 -0.94
N ASP A 197 9.86 -4.14 -0.47
CA ASP A 197 10.13 -2.98 -1.31
C ASP A 197 11.53 -3.06 -1.95
N ILE A 198 12.53 -3.61 -1.25
CA ILE A 198 13.83 -3.93 -1.86
C ILE A 198 13.64 -4.96 -2.97
N PHE A 199 12.94 -6.06 -2.68
CA PHE A 199 12.67 -7.10 -3.68
C PHE A 199 11.94 -6.54 -4.91
N LYS A 200 10.90 -5.73 -4.68
CA LYS A 200 10.11 -5.07 -5.74
C LYS A 200 10.97 -4.12 -6.57
N THR A 201 11.82 -3.32 -5.94
CA THR A 201 12.72 -2.36 -6.62
C THR A 201 13.79 -3.07 -7.44
N LEU A 202 14.40 -4.12 -6.90
CA LEU A 202 15.38 -4.93 -7.65
C LEU A 202 14.74 -5.58 -8.87
N TYR A 203 13.53 -6.12 -8.74
CA TYR A 203 12.80 -6.65 -9.88
C TYR A 203 12.57 -5.59 -10.96
N PHE A 204 12.20 -4.35 -10.58
CA PHE A 204 12.02 -3.26 -11.55
C PHE A 204 13.31 -2.92 -12.30
N LEU A 205 14.44 -2.91 -11.60
CA LEU A 205 15.75 -2.68 -12.23
C LEU A 205 16.10 -3.82 -13.20
N PHE A 206 15.89 -5.08 -12.81
CA PHE A 206 16.20 -6.23 -13.65
C PHE A 206 15.27 -6.40 -14.86
N ARG A 207 14.03 -5.91 -14.78
CA ARG A 207 13.04 -5.98 -15.86
C ARG A 207 12.95 -4.71 -16.69
N GLU A 208 13.89 -3.78 -16.51
CA GLU A 208 13.93 -2.48 -17.22
C GLU A 208 12.57 -1.75 -17.19
N ALA A 209 11.90 -1.82 -16.04
CA ALA A 209 10.58 -1.22 -15.88
C ALA A 209 10.63 0.30 -16.07
N PRO A 210 9.50 0.94 -16.45
CA PRO A 210 9.44 2.40 -16.62
C PRO A 210 10.02 3.16 -15.42
N LEU A 211 10.66 4.30 -15.69
CA LEU A 211 11.48 5.03 -14.72
C LEU A 211 10.77 5.32 -13.40
N GLN A 212 9.46 5.56 -13.45
CA GLN A 212 8.66 5.84 -12.27
C GLN A 212 8.71 4.70 -11.24
N PHE A 213 8.73 3.44 -11.68
CA PHE A 213 8.66 2.28 -10.80
C PHE A 213 9.90 2.13 -9.93
N TRP A 214 11.11 2.15 -10.51
CA TRP A 214 12.33 1.97 -9.72
C TRP A 214 12.71 3.23 -8.93
N VAL A 215 12.37 4.43 -9.42
CA VAL A 215 12.56 5.68 -8.65
C VAL A 215 11.64 5.69 -7.43
N CYS A 216 10.34 5.43 -7.61
CA CYS A 216 9.40 5.40 -6.49
C CYS A 216 9.68 4.21 -5.55
N GLY A 217 10.07 3.05 -6.08
CA GLY A 217 10.53 1.92 -5.28
C GLY A 217 11.74 2.27 -4.42
N SER A 218 12.71 3.00 -4.98
CA SER A 218 13.87 3.50 -4.21
C SER A 218 13.45 4.47 -3.10
N ILE A 219 12.45 5.32 -3.35
CA ILE A 219 11.88 6.22 -2.32
C ILE A 219 11.22 5.40 -1.21
N GLN A 220 10.47 4.34 -1.54
CA GLN A 220 9.87 3.44 -0.55
C GLN A 220 10.92 2.82 0.36
N VAL A 221 11.95 2.22 -0.24
CA VAL A 221 13.08 1.63 0.50
C VAL A 221 13.75 2.68 1.39
N ALA A 222 13.93 3.91 0.89
CA ALA A 222 14.52 4.99 1.69
C ALA A 222 13.63 5.37 2.89
N VAL A 223 12.32 5.53 2.69
CA VAL A 223 11.36 5.84 3.77
C VAL A 223 11.39 4.74 4.84
N ASP A 224 11.38 3.49 4.41
CA ASP A 224 11.43 2.32 5.29
C ASP A 224 12.72 2.27 6.12
N VAL A 225 13.87 2.48 5.48
CA VAL A 225 15.17 2.55 6.17
C VAL A 225 15.18 3.71 7.16
N LEU A 226 14.62 4.88 6.81
CA LEU A 226 14.51 6.00 7.74
C LEU A 226 13.62 5.67 8.95
N ILE A 227 12.53 4.92 8.78
CA ILE A 227 11.70 4.44 9.89
C ILE A 227 12.51 3.48 10.78
N LEU A 228 13.25 2.54 10.19
CA LEU A 228 14.11 1.63 10.95
C LEU A 228 15.22 2.36 11.72
N ILE A 229 15.79 3.42 11.15
CA ILE A 229 16.73 4.30 11.85
C ILE A 229 16.05 4.97 13.05
N GLN A 230 14.82 5.48 12.88
CA GLN A 230 14.06 6.06 14.01
C GLN A 230 13.82 5.03 15.12
N VAL A 231 13.51 3.77 14.78
CA VAL A 231 13.36 2.69 15.76
C VAL A 231 14.66 2.50 16.55
N TYR A 232 15.81 2.49 15.89
CA TYR A 232 17.10 2.35 16.57
C TYR A 232 17.41 3.54 17.48
N VAL A 233 17.22 4.77 16.99
CA VAL A 233 17.54 6.02 17.71
C VAL A 233 16.61 6.26 18.89
N TYR A 234 15.30 6.08 18.73
CA TYR A 234 14.32 6.38 19.78
C TYR A 234 14.24 5.28 20.84
N LYS A 235 14.59 4.02 20.52
CA LYS A 235 14.72 2.95 21.52
C LYS A 235 15.73 3.31 22.63
N GLN A 236 16.80 4.02 22.31
CA GLN A 236 17.82 4.45 23.28
C GLN A 236 17.33 5.58 24.21
N HIS A 237 16.28 6.32 23.81
CA HIS A 237 15.70 7.41 24.62
C HIS A 237 14.68 6.92 25.66
N ASP A 238 14.10 5.72 25.47
CA ASP A 238 13.10 5.15 26.39
C ASP A 238 13.74 4.32 27.53
N GLU A 239 14.95 3.78 27.35
CA GLU A 239 15.66 3.02 28.40
C GLU A 239 16.09 3.83 29.65
N PRO A 240 16.52 5.11 29.57
CA PRO A 240 16.97 5.89 30.74
C PRO A 240 15.89 6.16 31.80
N GLN A 241 14.60 6.07 31.46
CA GLN A 241 13.50 6.34 32.39
C GLN A 241 13.05 5.10 33.19
N ARG A 242 13.29 3.88 32.68
CA ARG A 242 12.93 2.63 33.38
C ARG A 242 13.89 2.26 34.52
N MET A 243 15.08 2.84 34.58
CA MET A 243 16.07 2.58 35.64
C MET A 243 16.06 3.60 36.79
N ARG A 244 14.92 4.24 37.08
CA ARG A 244 14.73 4.88 38.39
C ARG A 244 13.98 3.91 39.30
N PRO A 245 14.66 3.19 40.21
CA PRO A 245 13.92 2.48 41.25
C PRO A 245 13.09 3.52 42.00
N HIS A 246 11.80 3.24 42.19
CA HIS A 246 11.01 3.97 43.18
C HIS A 246 11.73 3.84 44.52
N ARG A 247 12.37 4.95 44.92
CA ARG A 247 12.83 5.13 46.29
C ARG A 247 11.55 5.17 47.12
N GLY A 248 11.20 4.05 47.73
CA GLY A 248 10.22 4.00 48.78
C GLY A 248 10.83 4.70 49.99
N ASP A 249 10.40 5.93 50.20
CA ASP A 249 10.45 6.60 51.50
C ASP A 249 9.06 6.48 52.13
#